data_AF-A0A838VJA4-F1
#
_entry.id   AF-A0A838VJA4-F1
#
_cell.length_a   1.000
_cell.length_b   1.000
_cell.length_c   1.000
_cell.angle_alpha   90.00
_cell.angle_beta   90.00
_cell.angle_gamma   90.00
#
_symmetry.space_group_name_H-M   'P 1'
#
loop_
_entity.id
_entity.type
_entity.pdbx_description
1 polymer ?
#
loop_
_entity_poly.entity_id
_entity_poly.type
_entity_poly.pdbx_seq_one_letter_code
_entity_poly.pdbx_strand_id
1 'polypeptide(L)'
;MPLHIQHLYLPVLPTYSLVQVDRTQSVEVQHPNHFELQGNHTYITYSATSQTGEAQLIYKDRFRSRNFSGQEIRLLDTEIGTQITVVLDTIPDAETLTLTLLLPNINLSGGNNRSKVQTEAILTTHRDNIGGPNLVQGQVETYKTLRLQGTASLVNF
;
A
#
# COMPACT_ATOMS: atom_id res chain seq x y z
N MET A 1 27.58 84.10 14.47
CA MET A 1 26.24 83.76 13.93
C MET A 1 25.62 82.70 14.85
N PRO A 2 24.30 82.73 15.11
CA PRO A 2 23.69 82.23 16.34
C PRO A 2 22.96 80.87 16.20
N LEU A 3 22.73 80.24 17.38
CA LEU A 3 21.62 79.37 17.82
C LEU A 3 21.12 78.22 16.92
N HIS A 4 21.10 76.99 17.47
CA HIS A 4 19.87 76.38 18.02
C HIS A 4 20.14 74.95 18.51
N ILE A 5 19.91 74.70 19.80
CA ILE A 5 19.68 73.36 20.34
C ILE A 5 18.18 73.07 20.12
N GLN A 6 17.85 72.00 19.40
CA GLN A 6 16.53 71.39 19.45
C GLN A 6 16.65 69.99 20.05
N HIS A 7 16.06 69.82 21.22
CA HIS A 7 15.63 68.54 21.74
C HIS A 7 14.55 67.98 20.80
N LEU A 8 14.57 66.67 20.47
CA LEU A 8 13.35 65.86 20.52
C LEU A 8 13.62 64.34 20.35
N TYR A 9 13.17 63.60 21.37
CA TYR A 9 12.48 62.30 21.34
C TYR A 9 13.12 61.09 20.62
N LEU A 10 13.70 60.19 21.43
CA LEU A 10 13.82 58.76 21.14
C LEU A 10 12.45 58.09 21.31
N PRO A 11 11.89 57.40 20.31
CA PRO A 11 10.80 56.45 20.56
C PRO A 11 11.37 55.14 21.10
N VAL A 12 10.97 54.79 22.32
CA VAL A 12 11.14 53.44 22.88
C VAL A 12 10.23 52.50 22.08
N LEU A 13 10.80 51.55 21.35
CA LEU A 13 9.98 50.53 20.70
C LEU A 13 9.41 49.59 21.78
N PRO A 14 8.09 49.31 21.77
CA PRO A 14 7.49 48.42 22.76
C PRO A 14 7.97 46.99 22.57
N THR A 15 8.37 46.34 23.68
CA THR A 15 8.51 44.88 23.76
C THR A 15 7.15 44.22 23.52
N TYR A 16 6.97 43.63 22.34
CA TYR A 16 5.84 42.75 22.06
C TYR A 16 6.18 41.33 22.54
N SER A 17 5.64 40.97 23.70
CA SER A 17 5.42 39.56 24.04
C SER A 17 4.00 39.18 23.61
N LEU A 18 3.86 38.41 22.54
CA LEU A 18 2.62 37.69 22.20
C LEU A 18 2.95 36.21 22.00
N VAL A 19 2.70 35.46 23.08
CA VAL A 19 1.96 34.19 23.18
C VAL A 19 2.04 33.19 22.01
N GLN A 20 2.47 31.97 22.34
CA GLN A 20 2.32 30.68 21.63
C GLN A 20 0.93 30.55 20.95
N VAL A 21 0.68 29.87 19.84
CA VAL A 21 1.02 28.51 19.39
C VAL A 21 0.64 28.52 17.92
N ASP A 22 1.55 28.22 17.01
CA ASP A 22 1.15 27.39 15.88
C ASP A 22 2.21 26.32 15.72
N ARG A 23 2.08 25.31 16.58
CA ARG A 23 2.49 23.98 16.14
C ARG A 23 1.56 23.69 14.97
N THR A 24 1.98 24.06 13.76
CA THR A 24 1.77 23.17 12.63
C THR A 24 2.47 21.88 13.04
N GLN A 25 1.79 21.07 13.86
CA GLN A 25 2.11 19.66 14.00
C GLN A 25 2.02 19.20 12.56
N SER A 26 3.18 19.00 11.95
CA SER A 26 3.29 18.23 10.72
C SER A 26 2.53 16.96 11.02
N VAL A 27 1.32 16.83 10.48
CA VAL A 27 0.54 15.60 10.59
C VAL A 27 1.41 14.58 9.88
N GLU A 28 2.13 13.78 10.65
CA GLU A 28 2.97 12.73 10.12
C GLU A 28 2.04 11.77 9.39
N VAL A 29 2.13 11.79 8.06
CA VAL A 29 1.35 10.89 7.22
C VAL A 29 2.01 9.52 7.34
N GLN A 30 1.27 8.58 7.91
CA GLN A 30 1.73 7.21 8.05
C GLN A 30 1.10 6.35 6.95
N HIS A 31 1.80 5.29 6.55
CA HIS A 31 1.31 4.33 5.57
C HIS A 31 1.02 2.99 6.25
N PRO A 32 -0.09 2.31 5.88
CA PRO A 32 -0.37 0.99 6.41
C PRO A 32 0.66 -0.03 5.91
N ASN A 33 1.01 -0.97 6.76
CA ASN A 33 1.90 -2.10 6.45
C ASN A 33 1.21 -3.46 6.62
N HIS A 34 -0.06 -3.48 7.03
CA HIS A 34 -0.86 -4.68 7.22
C HIS A 34 -2.26 -4.52 6.62
N PHE A 35 -2.71 -5.52 5.88
CA PHE A 35 -3.94 -5.49 5.11
C PHE A 35 -4.73 -6.77 5.29
N GLU A 36 -5.99 -6.64 5.69
CA GLU A 36 -6.94 -7.73 5.81
C GLU A 36 -8.08 -7.49 4.82
N LEU A 37 -8.16 -8.31 3.77
CA LEU A 37 -9.04 -8.13 2.62
C LEU A 37 -9.93 -9.35 2.43
N GLN A 38 -11.17 -9.13 2.01
CA GLN A 38 -12.11 -10.20 1.70
C GLN A 38 -13.07 -9.83 0.56
N GLY A 39 -13.52 -10.85 -0.17
CA GLY A 39 -14.52 -10.70 -1.23
C GLY A 39 -14.76 -12.02 -1.97
N ASN A 40 -16.02 -12.31 -2.34
CA ASN A 40 -16.41 -13.51 -3.08
C ASN A 40 -15.80 -14.84 -2.56
N HIS A 41 -15.87 -15.07 -1.24
CA HIS A 41 -15.28 -16.23 -0.54
C HIS A 41 -13.75 -16.32 -0.59
N THR A 42 -13.08 -15.25 -1.03
CA THR A 42 -11.63 -15.10 -0.96
C THR A 42 -11.27 -14.22 0.23
N TYR A 43 -10.23 -14.63 0.96
CA TYR A 43 -9.62 -13.90 2.05
C TYR A 43 -8.14 -13.73 1.74
N ILE A 44 -7.63 -12.51 1.88
CA ILE A 44 -6.22 -12.19 1.66
C ILE A 44 -5.73 -11.39 2.86
N THR A 45 -4.65 -11.85 3.47
CA THR A 45 -3.90 -11.07 4.45
C THR A 45 -2.53 -10.77 3.86
N TYR A 46 -2.13 -9.50 3.84
CA TYR A 46 -0.81 -9.09 3.39
C TYR A 46 -0.15 -8.23 4.46
N SER A 47 1.12 -8.52 4.75
CA SER A 47 1.97 -7.68 5.59
C SER A 47 3.25 -7.36 4.82
N ALA A 48 3.56 -6.06 4.67
CA ALA A 48 4.76 -5.60 3.98
C ALA A 48 6.05 -5.96 4.73
N THR A 49 5.95 -6.10 6.05
CA THR A 49 7.00 -6.60 6.93
C THR A 49 6.40 -7.60 7.93
N SER A 50 7.24 -8.41 8.56
CA SER A 50 6.84 -9.36 9.62
C SER A 50 7.90 -9.40 10.71
N GLN A 51 7.69 -10.25 11.74
CA GLN A 51 8.67 -10.47 12.81
C GLN A 51 10.05 -10.93 12.29
N THR A 52 10.09 -11.59 11.13
CA THR A 52 11.34 -12.02 10.47
C THR A 52 11.91 -10.97 9.52
N GLY A 53 11.25 -9.82 9.37
CA GLY A 53 11.62 -8.73 8.46
C GLY A 53 11.13 -8.92 7.01
N GLU A 54 10.58 -10.09 6.67
CA GLU A 54 10.13 -10.41 5.32
C GLU A 54 8.64 -10.11 5.11
N ALA A 55 8.25 -9.77 3.88
CA ALA A 55 6.85 -9.65 3.50
C ALA A 55 6.15 -11.02 3.60
N GLN A 56 4.87 -11.00 3.95
CA GLN A 56 4.04 -12.21 4.11
C GLN A 56 2.69 -12.01 3.41
N LEU A 57 2.21 -13.03 2.71
CA LEU A 57 0.88 -13.05 2.09
C LEU A 57 0.19 -14.37 2.37
N ILE A 58 -1.03 -14.31 2.89
CA ILE A 58 -1.92 -15.46 3.07
C ILE A 58 -3.07 -15.30 2.09
N TYR A 59 -3.27 -16.30 1.24
CA TYR A 59 -4.43 -16.40 0.36
C TYR A 59 -5.28 -17.60 0.77
N LYS A 60 -6.59 -17.39 0.91
CA LYS A 60 -7.56 -18.45 1.17
C LYS A 60 -8.80 -18.28 0.32
N ASP A 61 -9.27 -19.36 -0.28
CA ASP A 61 -10.60 -19.44 -0.88
C ASP A 61 -11.36 -20.68 -0.38
N ARG A 62 -12.43 -21.07 -1.08
CA ARG A 62 -13.25 -22.24 -0.74
C ARG A 62 -12.51 -23.57 -0.83
N PHE A 63 -11.44 -23.65 -1.62
CA PHE A 63 -10.76 -24.88 -1.99
C PHE A 63 -9.30 -24.91 -1.54
N ARG A 64 -8.64 -23.76 -1.41
CA ARG A 64 -7.20 -23.69 -1.12
C ARG A 64 -6.86 -22.67 -0.04
N SER A 65 -5.75 -22.93 0.65
CA SER A 65 -5.08 -22.02 1.57
C SER A 65 -3.59 -22.05 1.26
N ARG A 66 -2.98 -20.90 0.98
CA ARG A 66 -1.57 -20.75 0.61
C ARG A 66 -0.95 -19.60 1.41
N ASN A 67 0.29 -19.80 1.84
CA ASN A 67 1.10 -18.79 2.51
C ASN A 67 2.34 -18.54 1.64
N PHE A 68 2.74 -17.29 1.53
CA PHE A 68 3.87 -16.84 0.74
C PHE A 68 4.72 -15.90 1.59
N SER A 69 6.02 -15.94 1.37
CA SER A 69 7.00 -15.16 2.12
C SER A 69 8.15 -14.68 1.23
N GLY A 70 8.72 -13.53 1.57
CA GLY A 70 9.96 -13.04 0.96
C GLY A 70 9.92 -13.04 -0.56
N GLN A 71 10.81 -13.83 -1.18
CA GLN A 71 11.00 -13.88 -2.64
C GLN A 71 9.83 -14.52 -3.42
N GLU A 72 8.91 -15.21 -2.75
CA GLU A 72 7.69 -15.73 -3.38
C GLU A 72 6.71 -14.61 -3.75
N ILE A 73 6.90 -13.43 -3.16
CA ILE A 73 6.05 -12.26 -3.34
C ILE A 73 6.78 -11.26 -4.24
N ARG A 74 6.26 -11.05 -5.44
CA ARG A 74 6.78 -10.05 -6.39
C ARG A 74 6.02 -8.74 -6.23
N LEU A 75 6.76 -7.65 -6.06
CA LEU A 75 6.20 -6.30 -5.92
C LEU A 75 6.54 -5.48 -7.17
N LEU A 76 5.57 -4.70 -7.65
CA LEU A 76 5.76 -3.73 -8.72
C LEU A 76 4.97 -2.46 -8.42
N ASP A 77 5.66 -1.34 -8.24
CA ASP A 77 5.01 -0.04 -8.07
C ASP A 77 4.49 0.49 -9.40
N THR A 78 3.29 1.06 -9.37
CA THR A 78 2.57 1.61 -10.52
C THR A 78 1.88 2.91 -10.17
N GLU A 79 1.36 3.62 -11.16
CA GLU A 79 0.62 4.88 -10.95
C GLU A 79 -0.66 4.70 -10.11
N ILE A 80 -1.19 3.49 -10.04
CA ILE A 80 -2.43 3.15 -9.31
C ILE A 80 -2.16 2.40 -8.00
N GLY A 81 -0.92 2.43 -7.50
CA GLY A 81 -0.49 1.73 -6.28
C GLY A 81 0.49 0.60 -6.57
N THR A 82 0.65 -0.33 -5.62
CA THR A 82 1.61 -1.44 -5.74
C THR A 82 0.88 -2.72 -6.16
N GLN A 83 1.40 -3.40 -7.18
CA GLN A 83 0.97 -4.74 -7.56
C GLN A 83 1.75 -5.78 -6.76
N ILE A 84 1.04 -6.69 -6.11
CA ILE A 84 1.59 -7.78 -5.31
C ILE A 84 1.23 -9.09 -5.99
N THR A 85 2.22 -9.81 -6.50
CA THR A 85 1.99 -11.01 -7.31
C THR A 85 2.59 -12.25 -6.66
N VAL A 86 1.79 -13.33 -6.58
CA VAL A 86 2.21 -14.66 -6.11
C VAL A 86 1.73 -15.75 -7.08
N VAL A 87 2.43 -16.89 -7.10
CA VAL A 87 2.01 -18.09 -7.85
C VAL A 87 1.16 -18.96 -6.93
N LEU A 88 -0.13 -19.11 -7.22
CA LEU A 88 -1.04 -19.93 -6.40
C LEU A 88 -0.92 -21.43 -6.68
N ASP A 89 -0.66 -21.76 -7.94
CA ASP A 89 -0.62 -23.12 -8.45
C ASP A 89 0.19 -23.20 -9.75
N THR A 90 0.82 -24.34 -9.98
CA THR A 90 1.50 -24.66 -11.22
C THR A 90 1.26 -26.13 -11.54
N ILE A 91 0.63 -26.39 -12.69
CA ILE A 91 0.49 -27.72 -13.26
C ILE A 91 1.49 -27.78 -14.43
N PRO A 92 2.61 -28.53 -14.28
CA PRO A 92 3.60 -28.65 -15.33
C PRO A 92 2.97 -29.02 -16.68
N ASP A 93 3.40 -28.33 -17.72
CA ASP A 93 2.96 -28.52 -19.10
C ASP A 93 1.47 -28.28 -19.38
N ALA A 94 0.73 -27.67 -18.44
CA ALA A 94 -0.68 -27.34 -18.61
C ALA A 94 -0.98 -25.87 -18.30
N GLU A 95 -0.79 -25.42 -17.05
CA GLU A 95 -1.11 -24.06 -16.67
C GLU A 95 -0.42 -23.59 -15.39
N THR A 96 -0.22 -22.28 -15.31
CA THR A 96 0.18 -21.60 -14.07
C THR A 96 -0.92 -20.64 -13.64
N LEU A 97 -1.33 -20.73 -12.37
CA LEU A 97 -2.30 -19.81 -11.76
C LEU A 97 -1.57 -18.81 -10.88
N THR A 98 -1.76 -17.53 -11.15
CA THR A 98 -1.19 -16.43 -10.35
C THR A 98 -2.30 -15.55 -9.77
N LEU A 99 -2.00 -14.93 -8.63
CA LEU A 99 -2.80 -13.88 -8.03
C LEU A 99 -1.98 -12.58 -8.11
N THR A 100 -2.59 -11.52 -8.64
CA THR A 100 -2.05 -10.16 -8.59
C THR A 100 -3.02 -9.29 -7.79
N LEU A 101 -2.64 -8.86 -6.60
CA LEU A 101 -3.38 -7.91 -5.78
C LEU A 101 -2.93 -6.49 -6.13
N LEU A 102 -3.86 -5.62 -6.49
CA LEU A 102 -3.60 -4.19 -6.58
C LEU A 102 -3.76 -3.59 -5.19
N LEU A 103 -2.76 -2.87 -4.69
CA LEU A 103 -2.80 -2.24 -3.38
C LEU A 103 -2.73 -0.72 -3.54
N PRO A 104 -3.83 0.02 -3.29
CA PRO A 104 -3.83 1.46 -3.47
C PRO A 104 -2.94 2.15 -2.42
N ASN A 105 -2.43 3.33 -2.77
CA ASN A 105 -1.75 4.19 -1.82
C ASN A 105 -2.75 4.71 -0.77
N ILE A 106 -2.48 4.46 0.51
CA ILE A 106 -3.33 4.85 1.62
C ILE A 106 -2.53 5.71 2.59
N ASN A 107 -3.11 6.85 2.94
CA ASN A 107 -2.58 7.77 3.94
C ASN A 107 -3.38 7.64 5.22
N LEU A 108 -2.70 7.32 6.32
CA LEU A 108 -3.23 7.32 7.66
C LEU A 108 -2.90 8.67 8.30
N SER A 109 -3.89 9.33 8.90
CA SER A 109 -3.73 10.68 9.46
C SER A 109 -4.49 10.84 10.78
N GLY A 110 -4.10 11.86 11.56
CA GLY A 110 -4.80 12.26 12.77
C GLY A 110 -4.75 11.22 13.91
N GLY A 111 -3.66 10.45 13.98
CA GLY A 111 -3.50 9.39 15.00
C GLY A 111 -4.31 8.12 14.75
N ASN A 112 -5.05 8.04 13.63
CA ASN A 112 -5.71 6.80 13.22
C ASN A 112 -4.67 5.87 12.60
N ASN A 113 -4.48 4.68 13.16
CA ASN A 113 -3.58 3.66 12.62
C ASN A 113 -4.30 2.71 11.63
N ARG A 114 -5.52 3.01 11.23
CA ARG A 114 -6.37 2.10 10.45
C ARG A 114 -7.33 2.86 9.53
N SER A 115 -7.53 2.34 8.32
CA SER A 115 -8.49 2.87 7.34
C SER A 115 -9.20 1.74 6.60
N LYS A 116 -10.42 1.99 6.13
CA LYS A 116 -11.12 1.08 5.23
C LYS A 116 -10.48 1.15 3.84
N VAL A 117 -10.41 0.01 3.18
CA VAL A 117 -9.88 -0.08 1.81
C VAL A 117 -10.83 -0.89 0.94
N GLN A 118 -10.94 -0.48 -0.31
CA GLN A 118 -11.54 -1.23 -1.41
C GLN A 118 -10.49 -1.35 -2.50
N THR A 119 -10.35 -2.54 -3.07
CA THR A 119 -9.38 -2.79 -4.12
C THR A 119 -9.78 -3.99 -4.97
N GLU A 120 -8.96 -4.32 -5.96
CA GLU A 120 -9.14 -5.46 -6.84
C GLU A 120 -7.94 -6.40 -6.78
N ALA A 121 -8.20 -7.69 -6.98
CA ALA A 121 -7.19 -8.66 -7.31
C ALA A 121 -7.55 -9.38 -8.61
N ILE A 122 -6.54 -9.79 -9.37
CA ILE A 122 -6.70 -10.50 -10.63
C ILE A 122 -6.12 -11.89 -10.46
N LEU A 123 -6.95 -12.91 -10.68
CA LEU A 123 -6.49 -14.26 -10.90
C LEU A 123 -6.17 -14.42 -12.38
N THR A 124 -4.94 -14.80 -12.70
CA THR A 124 -4.48 -15.01 -14.08
C THR A 124 -4.08 -16.47 -14.25
N THR A 125 -4.77 -17.16 -15.16
CA THR A 125 -4.37 -18.48 -15.64
C THR A 125 -3.55 -18.30 -16.90
N HIS A 126 -2.28 -18.68 -16.83
CA HIS A 126 -1.35 -18.75 -17.94
C HIS A 126 -1.44 -20.16 -18.52
N ARG A 127 -1.94 -20.30 -19.76
CA ARG A 127 -2.03 -21.59 -20.44
C ARG A 127 -0.69 -21.92 -21.08
N ASP A 128 -0.19 -23.09 -20.77
CA ASP A 128 0.98 -23.69 -21.40
C ASP A 128 0.58 -24.93 -22.20
N ASN A 129 1.49 -25.40 -23.04
CA ASN A 129 1.35 -26.64 -23.79
C ASN A 129 2.70 -27.37 -23.74
N ILE A 130 2.68 -28.71 -23.69
CA ILE A 130 3.89 -29.56 -23.74
C ILE A 130 4.82 -29.19 -24.92
N GLY A 131 4.28 -28.69 -26.04
CA GLY A 131 5.08 -28.24 -27.19
C GLY A 131 5.47 -26.75 -27.20
N GLY A 132 5.21 -26.01 -26.12
CA GLY A 132 5.56 -24.59 -25.95
C GLY A 132 4.40 -23.60 -26.16
N PRO A 133 4.52 -22.35 -25.66
CA PRO A 133 3.43 -21.36 -25.64
C PRO A 133 2.94 -20.95 -27.04
N ASN A 134 3.80 -21.02 -28.06
CA ASN A 134 3.45 -20.68 -29.45
C ASN A 134 2.48 -21.67 -30.13
N LEU A 135 2.19 -22.81 -29.49
CA LEU A 135 1.21 -23.78 -29.99
C LEU A 135 -0.19 -23.53 -29.41
N VAL A 136 -0.33 -22.61 -28.45
CA VAL A 136 -1.62 -22.18 -27.91
C VAL A 136 -2.16 -21.07 -28.82
N GLN A 137 -3.23 -21.35 -29.56
CA GLN A 137 -3.84 -20.37 -30.46
C GLN A 137 -4.70 -19.36 -29.68
N GLY A 138 -4.53 -18.06 -30.00
CA GLY A 138 -5.34 -16.99 -29.44
C GLY A 138 -4.82 -16.46 -28.11
N GLN A 139 -5.74 -16.08 -27.22
CA GLN A 139 -5.41 -15.54 -25.90
C GLN A 139 -4.87 -16.65 -24.97
N VAL A 140 -3.61 -16.52 -24.55
CA VAL A 140 -2.92 -17.50 -23.68
C VAL A 140 -3.17 -17.26 -22.19
N GLU A 141 -3.59 -16.06 -21.81
CA GLU A 141 -3.91 -15.69 -20.43
C GLU A 141 -5.40 -15.44 -20.27
N THR A 142 -6.03 -16.06 -19.27
CA THR A 142 -7.40 -15.70 -18.88
C THR A 142 -7.43 -15.03 -17.53
N TYR A 143 -8.27 -14.01 -17.38
CA TYR A 143 -8.34 -13.20 -16.17
C TYR A 143 -9.68 -13.36 -15.46
N LYS A 144 -9.64 -13.41 -14.13
CA LYS A 144 -10.81 -13.27 -13.27
C LYS A 144 -10.54 -12.22 -12.20
N THR A 145 -11.29 -11.13 -12.25
CA THR A 145 -11.19 -10.05 -11.26
C THR A 145 -12.00 -10.36 -10.01
N LEU A 146 -11.40 -10.10 -8.86
CA LEU A 146 -11.99 -10.19 -7.53
C LEU A 146 -12.09 -8.79 -6.96
N ARG A 147 -13.30 -8.34 -6.62
CA ARG A 147 -13.50 -7.12 -5.84
C ARG A 147 -13.30 -7.45 -4.37
N LEU A 148 -12.44 -6.69 -3.72
CA LEU A 148 -12.03 -6.90 -2.34
C LEU A 148 -12.32 -5.64 -1.52
N GLN A 149 -12.69 -5.86 -0.28
CA GLN A 149 -12.86 -4.81 0.71
C GLN A 149 -12.29 -5.26 2.04
N GLY A 150 -11.86 -4.32 2.86
CA GLY A 150 -11.36 -4.64 4.18
C GLY A 150 -10.67 -3.47 4.83
N THR A 151 -9.56 -3.76 5.48
CA THR A 151 -8.92 -2.85 6.41
C THR A 151 -7.41 -2.79 6.15
N ALA A 152 -6.89 -1.58 6.03
CA ALA A 152 -5.47 -1.29 6.00
C ALA A 152 -5.06 -0.70 7.36
N SER A 153 -4.03 -1.24 7.99
CA SER A 153 -3.56 -0.82 9.32
C SER A 153 -2.05 -0.65 9.34
N LEU A 154 -1.57 0.23 10.22
CA LEU A 154 -0.19 0.27 10.65
C LEU A 154 -0.04 -0.59 11.92
N VAL A 155 0.80 -1.61 11.84
CA VAL A 155 1.08 -2.58 12.90
C VAL A 155 2.58 -2.61 13.20
N ASN A 156 2.94 -2.66 14.47
CA ASN A 156 4.31 -2.88 14.93
C ASN A 156 4.52 -4.38 15.16
N PHE A 157 5.54 -4.96 14.54
CA PHE A 157 5.89 -6.38 14.63
C PHE A 157 7.10 -6.61 15.54
#